data_AF-A0A8I0NVM8-F1
#
_entry.id   AF-A0A8I0NVM8-F1
#
_cell.length_a   1.000
_cell.length_b   1.000
_cell.length_c   1.000
_cell.angle_alpha   90.00
_cell.angle_beta   90.00
_cell.angle_gamma   90.00
#
_symmetry.space_group_name_H-M   'P 1'
#
loop_
_entity.id
_entity.type
_entity.pdbx_description
1 polymer ?
#
loop_
_entity_poly.entity_id
_entity_poly.type
_entity_poly.pdbx_seq_one_letter_code
_entity_poly.pdbx_strand_id
1 'polypeptide(L)'
;MEAQAGAPGFQGCPYLAVQIELKDQGHAASRVAHRIKAKLTAVFRAEAEQGGASDPGLLALRLILVFDGASARAGIGADTVTGLVAPTVVTLLDTAGVRKKS
;
A
#
# COMPACT_ATOMS: atom_id res chain seq x y z
N MET A 1 -4.57 8.50 -2.21
CA MET A 1 -5.12 7.25 -1.63
C MET A 1 -6.32 7.57 -0.74
N GLU A 2 -6.19 8.33 0.35
CA GLU A 2 -7.34 8.73 1.19
C GLU A 2 -8.46 9.44 0.41
N ALA A 3 -8.12 10.38 -0.49
CA ALA A 3 -9.12 11.04 -1.35
C ALA A 3 -9.90 10.06 -2.26
N GLN A 4 -9.24 8.99 -2.74
CA GLN A 4 -9.89 7.95 -3.54
C GLN A 4 -10.78 7.07 -2.66
N ALA A 5 -10.33 6.77 -1.44
CA ALA A 5 -11.06 5.97 -0.47
C ALA A 5 -12.36 6.66 0.00
N GLY A 6 -12.40 7.99 0.03
CA GLY A 6 -13.60 8.76 0.32
C GLY A 6 -14.57 8.93 -0.85
N ALA A 7 -14.26 8.42 -2.05
CA ALA A 7 -15.13 8.58 -3.21
C ALA A 7 -16.38 7.69 -3.12
N PRO A 8 -17.57 8.17 -3.53
CA PRO A 8 -18.75 7.33 -3.63
C PRO A 8 -18.49 6.10 -4.51
N GLY A 9 -18.87 4.91 -4.02
CA GLY A 9 -18.69 3.66 -4.74
C GLY A 9 -17.26 3.11 -4.74
N PHE A 10 -16.36 3.62 -3.89
CA PHE A 10 -15.05 3.01 -3.70
C PHE A 10 -15.18 1.59 -3.13
N GLN A 11 -14.67 0.59 -3.85
CA GLN A 11 -14.72 -0.83 -3.49
C GLN A 11 -13.33 -1.41 -3.19
N GLY A 12 -12.40 -0.56 -2.74
CA GLY A 12 -11.04 -0.98 -2.41
C GLY A 12 -10.12 -1.08 -3.61
N CYS A 13 -8.99 -1.74 -3.42
CA CYS A 13 -8.01 -1.94 -4.48
C CYS A 13 -8.44 -3.11 -5.39
N PRO A 14 -8.70 -2.89 -6.69
CA PRO A 14 -9.16 -3.95 -7.59
C PRO A 14 -8.13 -5.09 -7.72
N TYR A 15 -6.83 -4.78 -7.67
CA TYR A 15 -5.76 -5.77 -7.78
C TYR A 15 -5.67 -6.66 -6.53
N LEU A 16 -5.98 -6.11 -5.35
CA LEU A 16 -6.03 -6.90 -4.12
C LEU A 16 -7.27 -7.79 -4.12
N ALA A 17 -8.43 -7.22 -4.43
CA ALA A 17 -9.71 -7.94 -4.46
C ALA A 17 -9.66 -9.15 -5.40
N VAL A 18 -9.18 -8.97 -6.63
CA VAL A 18 -9.05 -10.06 -7.62
C VAL A 18 -8.22 -11.24 -7.08
N GLN A 19 -7.10 -10.99 -6.40
CA GLN A 19 -6.26 -12.06 -5.85
C GLN A 19 -6.93 -12.79 -4.67
N ILE A 20 -7.68 -12.07 -3.84
CA ILE A 20 -8.40 -12.64 -2.69
C ILE A 20 -9.58 -13.50 -3.13
N GLU A 21 -10.35 -13.03 -4.12
CA GLU A 21 -11.59 -13.68 -4.54
C GLU A 21 -11.35 -14.86 -5.48
N LEU A 22 -10.38 -14.76 -6.39
CA LEU A 22 -10.08 -15.86 -7.30
C LEU A 22 -9.45 -17.07 -6.60
N LYS A 23 -8.72 -16.86 -5.50
CA LYS A 23 -8.04 -17.91 -4.71
C LYS A 23 -7.14 -18.84 -5.53
N ASP A 24 -6.70 -18.39 -6.70
CA ASP A 24 -5.82 -19.10 -7.61
C ASP A 24 -4.70 -18.16 -8.08
N GLN A 25 -3.48 -18.39 -7.59
CA GLN A 25 -2.29 -17.63 -8.00
C GLN A 25 -1.89 -17.91 -9.46
N GLY A 26 -2.26 -19.09 -9.97
CA GLY A 26 -2.09 -19.51 -11.35
C GLY A 26 -3.12 -18.89 -12.31
N HIS A 27 -4.15 -18.20 -11.82
CA HIS A 27 -5.09 -17.52 -12.69
C HIS A 27 -4.44 -16.32 -13.41
N ALA A 28 -4.79 -16.09 -14.68
CA ALA A 28 -4.20 -15.02 -15.49
C ALA A 28 -4.36 -13.63 -14.85
N ALA A 29 -5.55 -13.34 -14.30
CA ALA A 29 -5.82 -12.08 -13.62
C ALA A 29 -5.02 -11.94 -12.31
N SER A 30 -4.87 -13.01 -11.53
CA SER A 30 -4.04 -13.01 -10.31
C SER A 30 -2.58 -12.71 -10.63
N ARG A 31 -2.03 -13.27 -11.71
CA ARG A 31 -0.65 -12.97 -12.16
C ARG A 31 -0.47 -11.52 -12.61
N VAL A 32 -1.48 -10.92 -13.22
CA VAL A 32 -1.45 -9.49 -13.60
C VAL A 32 -1.50 -8.61 -12.35
N ALA A 33 -2.45 -8.89 -11.45
CA ALA A 33 -2.60 -8.18 -10.19
C ALA A 33 -1.33 -8.28 -9.31
N HIS A 34 -0.74 -9.46 -9.21
CA HIS A 34 0.53 -9.69 -8.51
C HIS A 34 1.65 -8.82 -9.08
N ARG A 35 1.82 -8.78 -10.41
CA ARG A 35 2.83 -7.94 -11.07
C ARG A 35 2.62 -6.45 -10.80
N ILE A 36 1.37 -5.99 -10.76
CA ILE A 36 1.06 -4.58 -10.46
C ILE A 36 1.41 -4.26 -9.00
N LYS A 37 1.02 -5.12 -8.05
CA LYS A 37 1.36 -4.97 -6.64
C LYS A 37 2.87 -5.01 -6.40
N ALA A 38 3.59 -5.93 -7.06
CA ALA A 38 5.04 -6.01 -6.99
C ALA A 38 5.73 -4.74 -7.52
N LYS A 39 5.24 -4.17 -8.62
CA LYS A 39 5.74 -2.88 -9.14
C LYS A 39 5.54 -1.75 -8.12
N LEU A 40 4.37 -1.67 -7.49
CA LEU A 40 4.12 -0.68 -6.44
C LEU A 40 5.07 -0.84 -5.24
N THR A 41 5.29 -2.08 -4.79
CA THR A 41 6.27 -2.37 -3.73
C THR A 41 7.69 -1.97 -4.15
N ALA A 42 8.07 -2.21 -5.41
CA ALA A 42 9.38 -1.81 -5.93
C ALA A 42 9.55 -0.28 -5.96
N VAL A 43 8.49 0.48 -6.28
CA VAL A 43 8.50 1.94 -6.16
C VAL A 43 8.74 2.37 -4.72
N PHE A 44 8.01 1.80 -3.75
CA PHE A 44 8.26 2.13 -2.33
C PHE A 44 9.68 1.82 -1.88
N ARG A 45 10.27 0.72 -2.36
CA ARG A 45 11.66 0.39 -2.07
C ARG A 45 12.62 1.43 -2.66
N ALA A 46 12.44 1.79 -3.92
CA ALA A 46 13.30 2.77 -4.59
C ALA A 46 13.23 4.14 -3.90
N GLU A 47 12.05 4.58 -3.46
CA GLU A 47 11.89 5.81 -2.70
C GLU A 47 12.50 5.72 -1.29
N ALA A 48 12.37 4.56 -0.64
CA ALA A 48 13.01 4.31 0.65
C ALA A 48 14.54 4.33 0.56
N GLU A 49 15.12 3.77 -0.50
CA GLU A 49 16.55 3.82 -0.80
C GLU A 49 17.01 5.27 -1.01
N GLN A 50 16.29 6.04 -1.83
CA GLN A 50 16.58 7.46 -2.06
C GLN A 50 16.44 8.33 -0.79
N GLY A 51 15.52 7.94 0.11
CA GLY A 51 15.29 8.58 1.40
C GLY A 51 16.29 8.19 2.49
N GLY A 52 17.22 7.26 2.21
CA GLY A 52 18.22 6.81 3.16
C GLY A 52 17.66 5.93 4.28
N ALA A 53 16.58 5.18 4.01
CA ALA A 53 16.03 4.24 4.98
C ALA A 53 17.09 3.21 5.40
N SER A 54 17.11 2.85 6.69
CA SER A 54 18.03 1.85 7.24
C SER A 54 17.82 0.45 6.68
N ASP A 55 16.55 0.09 6.43
CA ASP A 55 16.15 -1.11 5.69
C ASP A 55 15.04 -0.75 4.68
N PRO A 56 15.42 -0.39 3.43
CA PRO A 56 14.47 -0.02 2.41
C PRO A 56 13.52 -1.15 2.00
N GLY A 57 13.97 -2.41 2.10
CA GLY A 57 13.16 -3.58 1.77
C GLY A 57 12.03 -3.77 2.78
N LEU A 58 12.36 -3.70 4.07
CA LEU A 58 11.37 -3.79 5.13
C LEU A 58 10.40 -2.61 5.15
N LEU A 59 10.89 -1.39 4.90
CA LEU A 59 10.02 -0.22 4.78
C LEU A 59 9.02 -0.38 3.63
N ALA A 60 9.47 -0.86 2.46
CA ALA A 60 8.59 -1.10 1.32
C ALA A 60 7.47 -2.12 1.63
N LEU A 61 7.80 -3.19 2.35
CA LEU A 61 6.82 -4.19 2.79
C LEU A 61 5.80 -3.61 3.79
N ARG A 62 6.25 -2.76 4.72
CA ARG A 62 5.35 -2.07 5.66
C ARG A 62 4.41 -1.10 4.93
N LEU A 63 4.92 -0.36 3.95
CA LEU A 63 4.13 0.60 3.17
C LEU A 63 3.08 -0.10 2.29
N ILE A 64 3.43 -1.20 1.61
CA ILE A 64 2.45 -1.96 0.82
C ILE A 64 1.38 -2.61 1.71
N LEU A 65 1.75 -3.06 2.91
CA LEU A 65 0.82 -3.59 3.90
C LEU A 65 -0.19 -2.52 4.37
N VAL A 66 0.29 -1.31 4.68
CA VAL A 66 -0.61 -0.18 5.02
C VAL A 66 -1.51 0.17 3.84
N PHE A 67 -0.97 0.22 2.63
CA PHE A 67 -1.76 0.48 1.42
C PHE A 67 -2.88 -0.56 1.25
N ASP A 68 -2.57 -1.86 1.39
CA ASP A 68 -3.54 -2.93 1.23
C ASP A 68 -4.59 -2.93 2.34
N GLY A 69 -4.15 -2.77 3.60
CA GLY A 69 -5.05 -2.69 4.75
C GLY A 69 -6.01 -1.50 4.64
N ALA A 70 -5.50 -0.31 4.34
CA ALA A 70 -6.34 0.87 4.20
C ALA A 70 -7.26 0.79 2.98
N SER A 71 -6.80 0.21 1.87
CA SER A 71 -7.66 -0.03 0.69
C SER A 71 -8.78 -1.01 0.98
N ALA A 72 -8.49 -2.12 1.68
CA ALA A 72 -9.49 -3.12 2.03
C ALA A 72 -10.53 -2.55 3.02
N ARG A 73 -10.07 -1.90 4.09
CA ARG A 73 -10.95 -1.36 5.14
C ARG A 73 -11.87 -0.26 4.62
N ALA A 74 -11.37 0.63 3.76
CA ALA A 74 -12.21 1.60 3.08
C ALA A 74 -13.18 0.95 2.09
N GLY A 75 -12.72 -0.04 1.30
CA GLY A 75 -13.55 -0.71 0.30
C GLY A 75 -14.75 -1.47 0.85
N ILE A 76 -14.65 -1.99 2.08
CA ILE A 76 -15.76 -2.67 2.77
C ILE A 76 -16.57 -1.73 3.67
N GLY A 77 -16.26 -0.43 3.69
CA GLY A 77 -16.93 0.55 4.54
C GLY A 77 -16.62 0.42 6.04
N ALA A 78 -15.53 -0.25 6.41
CA ALA A 78 -15.13 -0.41 7.81
C ALA A 78 -14.46 0.85 8.39
N ASP A 79 -13.83 1.68 7.56
CA ASP A 79 -13.23 2.96 7.94
C ASP A 79 -13.27 3.95 6.77
N THR A 80 -13.29 5.25 7.06
CA THR A 80 -13.05 6.30 6.06
C THR A 80 -11.57 6.56 5.79
N VAL A 81 -10.67 5.93 6.58
CA VAL A 81 -9.20 6.04 6.60
C VAL A 81 -8.61 7.46 6.63
N THR A 82 -9.47 8.48 6.71
CA THR A 82 -9.11 9.90 6.67
C THR A 82 -8.33 10.25 7.92
N GLY A 83 -7.12 10.79 7.75
CA GLY A 83 -6.24 11.12 8.87
C GLY A 83 -5.60 9.92 9.56
N LEU A 84 -5.78 8.69 9.05
CA LEU A 84 -5.16 7.49 9.58
C LEU A 84 -3.87 7.13 8.81
N VAL A 85 -3.89 7.24 7.48
CA VAL A 85 -2.80 6.71 6.64
C VAL A 85 -1.57 7.60 6.76
N ALA A 86 -1.74 8.91 6.66
CA ALA A 86 -0.60 9.84 6.70
C ALA A 86 0.21 9.76 8.01
N PRO A 87 -0.38 9.84 9.22
CA PRO A 87 0.38 9.68 10.47
C PRO A 87 1.04 8.31 10.60
N THR A 88 0.35 7.24 10.17
CA THR A 88 0.91 5.88 10.16
C THR A 88 2.16 5.80 9.29
N VAL A 89 2.10 6.34 8.06
CA VAL A 89 3.25 6.38 7.15
C VAL A 89 4.39 7.21 7.72
N VAL A 90 4.11 8.38 8.31
CA VAL A 90 5.14 9.20 8.97
C VAL A 90 5.88 8.41 10.05
N THR A 91 5.16 7.72 10.95
CA THR A 91 5.77 6.87 11.98
C THR A 91 6.66 5.78 11.37
N LEU A 92 6.24 5.16 10.27
CA LEU A 92 7.03 4.13 9.58
C LEU A 92 8.31 4.71 8.95
N LEU A 93 8.22 5.90 8.35
CA LEU A 93 9.37 6.59 7.76
C LEU A 93 10.38 7.01 8.83
N ASP A 94 9.90 7.60 9.94
CA ASP A 94 10.73 8.01 11.07
C ASP A 94 11.45 6.80 11.69
N THR A 95 10.73 5.70 11.90
CA THR A 95 11.30 4.43 12.42
C THR A 95 12.36 3.86 11.47
N ALA A 96 12.20 4.05 10.16
CA ALA A 96 13.17 3.63 9.15
C ALA A 96 14.35 4.61 9.01
N GLY A 97 14.36 5.72 9.75
CA GLY A 97 15.43 6.72 9.70
C GLY A 97 15.38 7.64 8.47
N VAL A 98 14.27 7.65 7.73
CA VAL A 98 14.10 8.56 6.59
C VAL A 98 13.89 9.97 7.12
N ARG A 99 14.81 10.88 6.80
CA ARG A 99 14.71 12.29 7.21
C ARG A 99 14.30 13.17 6.03
N LYS A 100 13.48 14.20 6.28
CA LYS A 100 13.29 15.27 5.30
C LYS A 100 14.65 15.88 4.98
N LYS A 101 14.98 15.97 3.69
CA LYS A 101 16.09 16.83 3.24
C LYS A 101 15.70 18.27 3.57
N SER A 102 16.48 18.90 4.43
CA SER A 102 16.40 20.32 4.78
C SER A 102 16.61 21.20 3.56
#